data_AF-A0A3D5JNV8-F1
#
_entry.id   AF-A0A3D5JNV8-F1
#
_cell.length_a   1.000
_cell.length_b   1.000
_cell.length_c   1.000
_cell.angle_alpha   90.00
_cell.angle_beta   90.00
_cell.angle_gamma   90.00
#
_symmetry.space_group_name_H-M   'P 1'
#
loop_
_entity.id
_entity.type
_entity.pdbx_description
1 polymer ?
#
loop_
_entity_poly.entity_id
_entity_poly.type
_entity_poly.pdbx_seq_one_letter_code
_entity_poly.pdbx_strand_id
1 'polypeptide(L)'
;MIRTLPVAPLAVALSLLLTACGGKTPGAAADAATPAGTATDTAAQDAEQALTAKLNGYIECYNDIDREIHAGIGYYTVWMADPKAGPSGREERPIGPPDLQADDLKTCDASVPAAIAAAPALAELDKAAKAYLDSLHALQPLTHEAHDYYKREDYEDDGYARGKAMHAPLMAALATFADASEAFSTALDAENDRAQQAQLQALEKQEGRTRSYYRLAMMLEAKSLMDL
;
A
#
# COMPACT_ATOMS: atom_id res chain seq x y z
N MET A 1 5.13 -18.96 -31.25
CA MET A 1 5.38 -19.68 -29.98
C MET A 1 5.78 -18.64 -28.95
N ILE A 2 4.84 -18.17 -28.13
CA ILE A 2 5.08 -17.12 -27.14
C ILE A 2 5.10 -17.83 -25.78
N ARG A 3 6.25 -17.80 -25.11
CA ARG A 3 6.42 -18.35 -23.75
C ARG A 3 5.86 -17.33 -22.75
N THR A 4 4.76 -17.68 -22.10
CA THR A 4 4.25 -16.98 -20.92
C THR A 4 5.04 -17.41 -19.69
N LEU A 5 5.68 -16.47 -19.01
CA LEU A 5 6.26 -16.66 -17.67
C LEU A 5 5.15 -16.44 -16.61
N PRO A 6 5.00 -17.33 -15.61
CA PRO A 6 4.05 -17.10 -14.53
C PRO A 6 4.66 -16.15 -13.50
N VAL A 7 3.92 -15.09 -13.16
CA VAL A 7 4.18 -14.25 -11.98
C VAL A 7 3.66 -15.02 -10.77
N ALA A 8 4.57 -15.48 -9.90
CA ALA A 8 4.22 -16.10 -8.63
C ALA A 8 4.06 -15.01 -7.55
N PRO A 9 3.02 -15.05 -6.71
CA PRO A 9 2.89 -14.11 -5.60
C PRO A 9 3.91 -14.50 -4.51
N LEU A 10 4.81 -13.57 -4.17
CA LEU A 10 5.71 -13.70 -3.04
C LEU A 10 4.93 -13.40 -1.76
N ALA A 11 4.44 -14.45 -1.11
CA ALA A 11 3.90 -14.36 0.25
C ALA A 11 5.07 -14.11 1.22
N VAL A 12 5.16 -12.91 1.78
CA VAL A 12 6.11 -12.59 2.85
C VAL A 12 5.63 -13.23 4.15
N ALA A 13 6.18 -14.40 4.48
CA ALA A 13 5.97 -15.04 5.77
C ALA A 13 6.96 -14.46 6.79
N LEU A 14 6.45 -13.63 7.70
CA LEU A 14 7.20 -13.08 8.83
C LEU A 14 7.31 -14.14 9.94
N SER A 15 8.43 -14.86 9.98
CA SER A 15 8.68 -15.89 11.00
C SER A 15 9.12 -15.26 12.32
N LEU A 16 8.19 -15.13 13.28
CA LEU A 16 8.46 -14.79 14.68
C LEU A 16 9.08 -16.00 15.41
N LEU A 17 10.33 -15.89 15.86
CA LEU A 17 10.95 -16.86 16.79
C LEU A 17 10.65 -16.45 18.24
N LEU A 18 9.61 -17.05 18.84
CA LEU A 18 9.41 -17.01 20.29
C LEU A 18 10.40 -17.99 20.97
N THR A 19 11.41 -17.46 21.66
CA THR A 19 12.18 -18.24 22.63
C THR A 19 11.59 -18.05 24.04
N ALA A 20 10.67 -18.94 24.40
CA ALA A 20 10.20 -19.09 25.76
C ALA A 20 10.85 -20.34 26.38
N CYS A 21 11.79 -20.15 27.31
CA CYS A 21 12.29 -21.21 28.18
C CYS A 21 12.18 -20.77 29.63
N GLY A 22 11.13 -21.23 30.31
CA GLY A 22 11.01 -21.24 31.77
C GLY A 22 11.30 -22.65 32.28
N GLY A 23 12.31 -22.78 33.14
CA GLY A 23 12.66 -24.03 33.84
C GLY A 23 13.67 -23.76 34.95
N LYS A 24 13.35 -24.19 36.18
CA LYS A 24 13.83 -23.64 37.46
C LYS A 24 14.66 -24.67 38.23
N THR A 25 15.88 -24.31 38.66
CA THR A 25 16.57 -24.90 39.85
C THR A 25 17.65 -23.95 40.39
N PRO A 26 17.89 -23.89 41.71
CA PRO A 26 18.67 -22.83 42.35
C PRO A 26 20.12 -23.24 42.67
N GLY A 27 21.08 -22.32 42.49
CA GLY A 27 22.43 -22.51 42.99
C GLY A 27 23.41 -21.40 42.58
N ALA A 28 24.11 -20.89 43.60
CA ALA A 28 25.29 -20.03 43.57
C ALA A 28 25.07 -18.53 43.28
N ALA A 29 25.23 -17.75 44.34
CA ALA A 29 25.54 -16.34 44.28
C ALA A 29 26.87 -16.14 43.54
N ALA A 30 26.79 -15.49 42.39
CA ALA A 30 27.89 -14.79 41.75
C ALA A 30 27.36 -13.39 41.43
N ASP A 31 28.13 -12.37 41.78
CA ASP A 31 27.86 -10.97 41.48
C ASP A 31 27.41 -10.80 40.02
N ALA A 32 26.10 -10.64 39.84
CA ALA A 32 25.54 -10.25 38.57
C ALA A 32 25.80 -8.75 38.42
N ALA A 33 26.91 -8.43 37.77
CA ALA A 33 27.04 -7.16 37.08
C ALA A 33 25.78 -7.00 36.21
N THR A 34 24.91 -6.07 36.59
CA THR A 34 23.76 -5.67 35.80
C THR A 34 24.27 -5.30 34.41
N PRO A 35 23.79 -5.94 33.32
CA PRO A 35 24.12 -5.44 32.00
C PRO A 35 23.47 -4.06 31.88
N ALA A 36 24.28 -3.02 31.87
CA ALA A 36 23.86 -1.62 31.76
C ALA A 36 23.32 -1.27 30.34
N GLY A 37 22.80 -2.25 29.60
CA GLY A 37 22.32 -2.11 28.23
C GLY A 37 20.79 -2.11 28.07
N THR A 38 20.02 -2.35 29.13
CA THR A 38 18.60 -2.70 28.99
C THR A 38 17.65 -1.54 28.69
N ALA A 39 17.90 -0.32 29.17
CA ALA A 39 16.95 0.79 28.99
C ALA A 39 16.96 1.36 27.56
N THR A 40 18.13 1.41 26.91
CA THR A 40 18.29 1.98 25.57
C THR A 40 17.85 1.01 24.47
N ASP A 41 18.07 -0.30 24.65
CA ASP A 41 17.66 -1.33 23.69
C ASP A 41 16.12 -1.45 23.64
N THR A 42 15.44 -1.42 24.80
CA THR A 42 13.97 -1.47 24.85
C THR A 42 13.33 -0.26 24.17
N ALA A 43 13.85 0.96 24.39
CA ALA A 43 13.31 2.16 23.75
C ALA A 43 13.48 2.15 22.21
N ALA A 44 14.59 1.59 21.70
CA ALA A 44 14.80 1.44 20.26
C ALA A 44 13.85 0.40 19.65
N GLN A 45 13.63 -0.72 20.35
CA GLN A 45 12.68 -1.75 19.93
C GLN A 45 11.23 -1.24 19.92
N ASP A 46 10.83 -0.47 20.94
CA ASP A 46 9.49 0.13 21.01
C ASP A 46 9.28 1.12 19.85
N ALA A 47 10.30 1.89 19.49
CA ALA A 47 10.24 2.83 18.36
C ALA A 47 10.12 2.10 17.00
N GLU A 48 10.84 0.99 16.81
CA GLU A 48 10.75 0.15 15.61
C GLU A 48 9.37 -0.51 15.49
N GLN A 49 8.83 -1.00 16.60
CA GLN A 49 7.47 -1.56 16.65
C GLN A 49 6.41 -0.51 16.34
N ALA A 50 6.54 0.71 16.89
CA ALA A 50 5.63 1.82 16.61
C ALA A 50 5.68 2.22 15.13
N LEU A 51 6.88 2.32 14.53
CA LEU A 51 7.04 2.58 13.10
C LEU A 51 6.39 1.48 12.26
N THR A 52 6.64 0.21 12.57
CA THR A 52 6.07 -0.93 11.85
C THR A 52 4.53 -0.92 11.92
N ALA A 53 3.97 -0.65 13.10
CA ALA A 53 2.53 -0.55 13.28
C ALA A 53 1.93 0.60 12.44
N LYS A 54 2.61 1.76 12.39
CA LYS A 54 2.19 2.90 11.57
C LYS A 54 2.21 2.56 10.07
N LEU A 55 3.28 1.95 9.57
CA LEU A 55 3.37 1.53 8.16
C LEU A 55 2.30 0.49 7.80
N ASN A 56 2.02 -0.46 8.69
CA ASN A 56 0.95 -1.44 8.48
C ASN A 56 -0.44 -0.78 8.39
N GLY A 57 -0.71 0.24 9.20
CA GLY A 57 -1.98 1.00 9.09
C GLY A 57 -2.16 1.65 7.73
N TYR A 58 -1.10 2.16 7.11
CA TYR A 58 -1.13 2.64 5.73
C TYR A 58 -1.35 1.53 4.70
N ILE A 59 -0.62 0.43 4.85
CA ILE A 59 -0.69 -0.74 3.96
C ILE A 59 -2.08 -1.38 3.96
N GLU A 60 -2.80 -1.37 5.09
CA GLU A 60 -4.17 -1.90 5.18
C GLU A 60 -5.09 -1.24 4.17
N CYS A 61 -5.11 0.10 4.10
CA CYS A 61 -5.92 0.82 3.11
C CYS A 61 -5.44 0.56 1.67
N TYR A 62 -4.13 0.63 1.46
CA TYR A 62 -3.54 0.51 0.13
C TYR A 62 -3.82 -0.87 -0.50
N ASN A 63 -3.65 -1.95 0.27
CA ASN A 63 -3.89 -3.32 -0.20
C ASN A 63 -5.36 -3.62 -0.46
N ASP A 64 -6.28 -2.96 0.24
CA ASP A 64 -7.72 -3.18 0.13
C ASP A 64 -8.27 -2.60 -1.19
N ILE A 65 -7.76 -1.44 -1.63
CA ILE A 65 -8.39 -0.66 -2.71
C ILE A 65 -7.52 -0.53 -3.97
N ASP A 66 -6.23 -0.26 -3.82
CA ASP A 66 -5.42 0.38 -4.88
C ASP A 66 -5.38 -0.44 -6.18
N ARG A 67 -5.08 -1.75 -6.04
CA ARG A 67 -4.96 -2.68 -7.15
C ARG A 67 -6.26 -2.81 -7.95
N GLU A 68 -7.41 -2.83 -7.27
CA GLU A 68 -8.71 -3.01 -7.92
C GLU A 68 -9.08 -1.79 -8.75
N ILE A 69 -8.88 -0.59 -8.20
CA ILE A 69 -9.15 0.66 -8.92
C ILE A 69 -8.25 0.79 -10.15
N HIS A 70 -6.95 0.54 -10.03
CA HIS A 70 -6.02 0.57 -11.18
C HIS A 70 -6.41 -0.43 -12.26
N ALA A 71 -6.77 -1.66 -11.88
CA ALA A 71 -7.23 -2.65 -12.85
C ALA A 71 -8.52 -2.21 -13.55
N GLY A 72 -9.46 -1.63 -12.79
CA GLY A 72 -10.72 -1.10 -13.31
C GLY A 72 -10.55 0.00 -14.36
N ILE A 73 -9.57 0.89 -14.18
CA ILE A 73 -9.26 1.95 -15.16
C ILE A 73 -8.94 1.35 -16.53
N GLY A 74 -8.16 0.25 -16.54
CA GLY A 74 -7.84 -0.47 -17.77
C GLY A 74 -9.08 -1.05 -18.45
N TYR A 75 -9.98 -1.66 -17.68
CA TYR A 75 -11.22 -2.22 -18.21
C TYR A 75 -12.18 -1.15 -18.75
N TYR A 76 -12.25 0.00 -18.09
CA TYR A 76 -13.07 1.12 -18.54
C TYR A 76 -12.62 1.71 -19.86
N THR A 77 -11.31 1.78 -20.07
CA THR A 77 -10.74 2.53 -21.20
C THR A 77 -10.55 1.67 -22.44
N VAL A 78 -10.34 0.35 -22.29
CA VAL A 78 -9.91 -0.54 -23.38
C VAL A 78 -10.87 -0.66 -24.56
N TRP A 79 -12.17 -0.42 -24.36
CA TRP A 79 -13.17 -0.53 -25.42
C TRP A 79 -13.36 0.77 -26.21
N MET A 80 -12.81 1.89 -25.74
CA MET A 80 -12.92 3.20 -26.39
C MET A 80 -11.86 3.35 -27.49
N ALA A 81 -12.25 3.91 -28.64
CA ALA A 81 -11.30 4.21 -29.71
C ALA A 81 -10.28 5.30 -29.31
N ASP A 82 -10.73 6.29 -28.53
CA ASP A 82 -9.90 7.32 -27.91
C ASP A 82 -10.34 7.49 -26.44
N PRO A 83 -9.63 6.89 -25.47
CA PRO A 83 -9.95 6.98 -24.05
C PRO A 83 -9.94 8.41 -23.48
N LYS A 84 -9.36 9.38 -24.18
CA LYS A 84 -9.39 10.79 -23.78
C LYS A 84 -10.68 11.47 -24.26
N ALA A 85 -11.20 11.06 -25.40
CA ALA A 85 -12.44 11.59 -25.97
C ALA A 85 -13.69 10.93 -25.35
N GLY A 86 -13.57 9.67 -24.93
CA GLY A 86 -14.65 8.91 -24.31
C GLY A 86 -15.53 8.15 -25.29
N PRO A 87 -16.71 7.67 -24.85
CA PRO A 87 -17.65 6.94 -25.71
C PRO A 87 -18.08 7.75 -26.93
N SER A 88 -18.02 7.15 -28.12
CA SER A 88 -18.60 7.71 -29.33
C SER A 88 -20.12 7.52 -29.40
N GLY A 89 -20.65 6.53 -28.70
CA GLY A 89 -22.04 6.10 -28.72
C GLY A 89 -22.35 5.08 -29.82
N ARG A 90 -21.32 4.39 -30.32
CA ARG A 90 -21.43 3.34 -31.33
C ARG A 90 -20.89 2.00 -30.82
N GLU A 91 -20.42 1.97 -29.59
CA GLU A 91 -19.83 0.81 -28.96
C GLU A 91 -20.92 -0.18 -28.54
N GLU A 92 -20.73 -1.46 -28.89
CA GLU A 92 -21.75 -2.50 -28.65
C GLU A 92 -21.66 -3.11 -27.24
N ARG A 93 -20.49 -3.05 -26.61
CA ARG A 93 -20.21 -3.73 -25.33
C ARG A 93 -19.38 -2.83 -24.42
N PRO A 94 -19.93 -1.69 -23.97
CA PRO A 94 -19.21 -0.84 -23.04
C PRO A 94 -19.02 -1.55 -21.71
N ILE A 95 -17.90 -1.26 -21.05
CA ILE A 95 -17.60 -1.73 -19.70
C ILE A 95 -17.51 -0.50 -18.80
N GLY A 96 -18.19 -0.53 -17.66
CA GLY A 96 -18.15 0.54 -16.68
C GLY A 96 -16.77 0.69 -16.01
N PRO A 97 -16.53 1.83 -15.35
CA PRO A 97 -15.37 2.01 -14.47
C PRO A 97 -15.43 1.09 -13.24
N PRO A 98 -14.35 1.02 -12.43
CA PRO A 98 -14.38 0.30 -11.17
C PRO A 98 -15.56 0.77 -10.31
N ASP A 99 -16.24 -0.15 -9.64
CA ASP A 99 -17.22 0.22 -8.62
C ASP A 99 -16.46 0.54 -7.34
N LEU A 100 -16.61 1.75 -6.83
CA LEU A 100 -16.10 2.14 -5.52
C LEU A 100 -17.28 2.65 -4.70
N GLN A 101 -17.79 1.80 -3.83
CA GLN A 101 -18.89 2.12 -2.94
C GLN A 101 -18.35 2.84 -1.71
N ALA A 102 -19.19 3.64 -1.06
CA ALA A 102 -18.80 4.30 0.20
C ALA A 102 -18.39 3.28 1.28
N ASP A 103 -18.97 2.08 1.25
CA ASP A 103 -18.64 1.01 2.19
C ASP A 103 -17.25 0.42 1.98
N ASP A 104 -16.71 0.46 0.75
CA ASP A 104 -15.36 -0.02 0.44
C ASP A 104 -14.28 0.89 1.07
N LEU A 105 -14.62 2.14 1.37
CA LEU A 105 -13.71 3.11 1.98
C LEU A 105 -13.56 2.96 3.50
N LYS A 106 -14.38 2.13 4.16
CA LYS A 106 -14.41 2.02 5.62
C LYS A 106 -13.05 1.69 6.24
N THR A 107 -12.31 0.76 5.62
CA THR A 107 -10.97 0.39 6.07
C THR A 107 -10.04 1.60 6.03
N CYS A 108 -10.01 2.28 4.89
CA CYS A 108 -9.20 3.47 4.66
C CYS A 108 -9.54 4.64 5.59
N ASP A 109 -10.85 4.88 5.80
CA ASP A 109 -11.36 5.93 6.69
C ASP A 109 -10.96 5.71 8.15
N ALA A 110 -10.75 4.46 8.55
CA ALA A 110 -10.29 4.11 9.89
C ALA A 110 -8.75 4.12 9.98
N SER A 111 -8.07 3.42 9.07
CA SER A 111 -6.65 3.10 9.22
C SER A 111 -5.74 4.30 8.89
N VAL A 112 -6.04 5.08 7.85
CA VAL A 112 -5.19 6.20 7.41
C VAL A 112 -5.16 7.32 8.45
N PRO A 113 -6.29 7.84 8.98
CA PRO A 113 -6.24 8.87 10.01
C PRO A 113 -5.58 8.38 11.31
N ALA A 114 -5.81 7.12 11.69
CA ALA A 114 -5.17 6.52 12.86
C ALA A 114 -3.64 6.44 12.68
N ALA A 115 -3.16 6.02 11.52
CA ALA A 115 -1.74 5.98 11.20
C ALA A 115 -1.12 7.38 11.17
N ILE A 116 -1.80 8.39 10.61
CA ILE A 116 -1.33 9.79 10.61
C ILE A 116 -1.15 10.31 12.04
N ALA A 117 -2.08 10.00 12.94
CA ALA A 117 -2.02 10.43 14.34
C ALA A 117 -0.97 9.68 15.18
N ALA A 118 -0.51 8.51 14.72
CA ALA A 118 0.46 7.69 15.43
C ALA A 118 1.89 8.25 15.33
N ALA A 119 2.67 8.02 16.38
CA ALA A 119 4.12 8.28 16.37
C ALA A 119 4.88 7.09 15.75
N PRO A 120 6.05 7.33 15.12
CA PRO A 120 6.65 8.64 14.85
C PRO A 120 5.90 9.40 13.74
N ALA A 121 6.01 10.73 13.72
CA ALA A 121 5.50 11.53 12.60
C ALA A 121 6.39 11.29 11.37
N LEU A 122 5.77 11.00 10.23
CA LEU A 122 6.45 10.75 8.96
C LEU A 122 5.89 11.75 7.94
N ALA A 123 6.28 13.02 8.05
CA ALA A 123 5.55 14.14 7.44
C ALA A 123 5.24 13.97 5.94
N GLU A 124 6.17 13.47 5.14
CA GLU A 124 5.94 13.23 3.71
C GLU A 124 5.00 12.05 3.45
N LEU A 125 5.15 10.94 4.18
CA LEU A 125 4.25 9.78 4.07
C LEU A 125 2.85 10.12 4.58
N ASP A 126 2.74 10.79 5.73
CA ASP A 126 1.48 11.20 6.33
C ASP A 126 0.70 12.14 5.40
N LYS A 127 1.41 13.07 4.74
CA LYS A 127 0.84 13.97 3.72
C LYS A 127 0.38 13.21 2.48
N ALA A 128 1.20 12.29 1.96
CA ALA A 128 0.87 11.50 0.77
C ALA A 128 -0.32 10.57 1.03
N ALA A 129 -0.37 9.91 2.19
CA ALA A 129 -1.49 9.07 2.61
C ALA A 129 -2.80 9.86 2.72
N LYS A 130 -2.74 11.09 3.25
CA LYS A 130 -3.91 11.97 3.31
C LYS A 130 -4.40 12.36 1.91
N ALA A 131 -3.48 12.71 1.01
CA ALA A 131 -3.83 13.05 -0.37
C ALA A 131 -4.43 11.85 -1.12
N TYR A 132 -3.91 10.65 -0.88
CA TYR A 132 -4.47 9.40 -1.42
C TYR A 132 -5.90 9.17 -0.92
N LEU A 133 -6.14 9.26 0.39
CA LEU A 133 -7.50 9.13 0.95
C LEU A 133 -8.47 10.19 0.39
N ASP A 134 -8.03 11.43 0.28
CA ASP A 134 -8.85 12.51 -0.30
C ASP A 134 -9.19 12.24 -1.77
N SER A 135 -8.25 11.68 -2.54
CA SER A 135 -8.49 11.30 -3.93
C SER A 135 -9.52 10.17 -4.06
N LEU A 136 -9.50 9.20 -3.13
CA LEU A 136 -10.49 8.13 -3.06
C LEU A 136 -11.89 8.68 -2.76
N HIS A 137 -12.00 9.62 -1.82
CA HIS A 137 -13.27 10.29 -1.50
C HIS A 137 -13.82 11.09 -2.67
N ALA A 138 -12.95 11.76 -3.42
CA ALA A 138 -13.35 12.49 -4.63
C ALA A 138 -13.76 11.56 -5.79
N LEU A 139 -13.09 10.40 -5.90
CA LEU A 139 -13.35 9.42 -6.96
C LEU A 139 -14.64 8.62 -6.73
N GLN A 140 -14.90 8.22 -5.49
CA GLN A 140 -16.01 7.35 -5.08
C GLN A 140 -17.36 7.71 -5.75
N PRO A 141 -17.91 8.93 -5.60
CA PRO A 141 -19.23 9.22 -6.15
C PRO A 141 -19.26 9.17 -7.68
N LEU A 142 -18.17 9.55 -8.35
CA LEU A 142 -18.09 9.59 -9.82
C LEU A 142 -18.02 8.20 -10.42
N THR A 143 -17.17 7.35 -9.85
CA THR A 143 -16.97 5.99 -10.37
C THR A 143 -18.17 5.11 -10.05
N HIS A 144 -18.79 5.27 -8.87
CA HIS A 144 -20.01 4.56 -8.52
C HIS A 144 -21.16 4.93 -9.45
N GLU A 145 -21.42 6.23 -9.68
CA GLU A 145 -22.49 6.66 -10.60
C GLU A 145 -22.27 6.11 -12.02
N ALA A 146 -21.04 6.23 -12.54
CA ALA A 146 -20.73 5.77 -13.88
C ALA A 146 -20.77 4.24 -13.99
N HIS A 147 -20.25 3.50 -13.02
CA HIS A 147 -20.36 2.04 -12.97
C HIS A 147 -21.82 1.60 -13.04
N ASP A 148 -22.66 2.20 -12.22
CA ASP A 148 -24.09 1.91 -12.15
C ASP A 148 -24.80 2.19 -13.49
N TYR A 149 -24.48 3.30 -14.15
CA TYR A 149 -25.01 3.64 -15.47
C TYR A 149 -24.69 2.59 -16.54
N TYR A 150 -23.43 2.14 -16.61
CA TYR A 150 -23.03 1.10 -17.59
C TYR A 150 -23.58 -0.27 -17.21
N LYS A 151 -23.61 -0.62 -15.92
CA LYS A 151 -24.15 -1.89 -15.41
C LYS A 151 -25.65 -2.04 -15.63
N ARG A 152 -26.40 -0.93 -15.58
CA ARG A 152 -27.85 -0.91 -15.84
C ARG A 152 -28.21 -0.76 -17.32
N GLU A 153 -27.21 -0.61 -18.19
CA GLU A 153 -27.40 -0.41 -19.64
C GLU A 153 -28.17 0.89 -19.98
N ASP A 154 -28.18 1.88 -19.08
CA ASP A 154 -28.84 3.18 -19.27
C ASP A 154 -28.35 3.92 -20.54
N TYR A 155 -27.18 3.54 -21.07
CA TYR A 155 -26.65 4.07 -22.33
C TYR A 155 -27.49 3.70 -23.56
N GLU A 156 -28.28 2.62 -23.49
CA GLU A 156 -29.19 2.22 -24.56
C GLU A 156 -30.40 3.15 -24.64
N ASP A 157 -30.83 3.68 -23.50
CA ASP A 157 -31.98 4.57 -23.39
C ASP A 157 -31.65 6.00 -23.83
N ASP A 158 -30.45 6.48 -23.50
CA ASP A 158 -30.05 7.88 -23.72
C ASP A 158 -29.07 8.10 -24.89
N GLY A 159 -28.70 7.02 -25.60
CA GLY A 159 -27.77 7.10 -26.71
C GLY A 159 -26.37 7.59 -26.28
N TYR A 160 -25.91 7.19 -25.09
CA TYR A 160 -24.67 7.59 -24.45
C TYR A 160 -24.59 9.05 -23.97
N ALA A 161 -25.72 9.76 -23.84
CA ALA A 161 -25.72 11.16 -23.46
C ALA A 161 -25.07 11.38 -22.08
N ARG A 162 -25.50 10.63 -21.06
CA ARG A 162 -24.89 10.71 -19.71
C ARG A 162 -23.49 10.13 -19.69
N GLY A 163 -23.25 9.00 -20.36
CA GLY A 163 -21.92 8.40 -20.44
C GLY A 163 -20.86 9.38 -20.96
N LYS A 164 -21.20 10.16 -22.00
CA LYS A 164 -20.33 11.22 -22.54
C LYS A 164 -20.14 12.38 -21.55
N ALA A 165 -21.20 12.79 -20.86
CA ALA A 165 -21.14 13.89 -19.89
C ALA A 165 -20.28 13.54 -18.66
N MET A 166 -20.38 12.29 -18.17
CA MET A 166 -19.64 11.81 -17.01
C MET A 166 -18.17 11.49 -17.31
N HIS A 167 -17.81 11.23 -18.57
CA HIS A 167 -16.49 10.72 -18.91
C HIS A 167 -15.34 11.66 -18.53
N ALA A 168 -15.40 12.94 -18.93
CA ALA A 168 -14.33 13.89 -18.64
C ALA A 168 -14.06 14.11 -17.13
N PRO A 169 -15.07 14.38 -16.28
CA PRO A 169 -14.84 14.50 -14.84
C PRO A 169 -14.36 13.20 -14.20
N LEU A 170 -14.87 12.04 -14.65
CA LEU A 170 -14.40 10.73 -14.18
C LEU A 170 -12.92 10.51 -14.51
N MET A 171 -12.50 10.75 -15.76
CA MET A 171 -11.09 10.60 -16.16
C MET A 171 -10.15 11.54 -15.40
N ALA A 172 -10.60 12.76 -15.09
CA ALA A 172 -9.82 13.70 -14.27
C ALA A 172 -9.66 13.20 -12.82
N ALA A 173 -10.72 12.63 -12.24
CA ALA A 173 -10.66 12.05 -10.90
C ALA A 173 -9.79 10.78 -10.85
N LEU A 174 -9.91 9.90 -11.85
CA LEU A 174 -9.06 8.71 -11.98
C LEU A 174 -7.58 9.08 -12.13
N ALA A 175 -7.26 10.12 -12.91
CA ALA A 175 -5.89 10.63 -13.02
C ALA A 175 -5.38 11.19 -11.68
N THR A 176 -6.20 11.97 -10.98
CA THR A 176 -5.85 12.51 -9.66
C THR A 176 -5.60 11.38 -8.65
N PHE A 177 -6.42 10.34 -8.68
CA PHE A 177 -6.21 9.12 -7.89
C PHE A 177 -4.89 8.43 -8.26
N ALA A 178 -4.61 8.24 -9.55
CA ALA A 178 -3.39 7.58 -10.00
C ALA A 178 -2.12 8.33 -9.55
N ASP A 179 -2.11 9.65 -9.68
CA ASP A 179 -1.00 10.50 -9.22
C ASP A 179 -0.82 10.41 -7.68
N ALA A 180 -1.93 10.42 -6.92
CA ALA A 180 -1.88 10.30 -5.47
C ALA A 180 -1.45 8.90 -5.00
N SER A 181 -1.89 7.85 -5.71
CA SER A 181 -1.48 6.45 -5.51
C SER A 181 0.02 6.27 -5.74
N GLU A 182 0.56 6.82 -6.82
CA GLU A 182 2.00 6.79 -7.10
C GLU A 182 2.80 7.55 -6.04
N ALA A 183 2.36 8.75 -5.66
CA ALA A 183 3.02 9.54 -4.63
C ALA A 183 3.01 8.83 -3.26
N PHE A 184 1.90 8.19 -2.91
CA PHE A 184 1.76 7.46 -1.65
C PHE A 184 2.60 6.18 -1.62
N SER A 185 2.54 5.35 -2.65
CA SER A 185 3.37 4.15 -2.76
C SER A 185 4.86 4.48 -2.74
N THR A 186 5.28 5.51 -3.49
CA THR A 186 6.68 6.00 -3.46
C THR A 186 7.11 6.45 -2.06
N ALA A 187 6.25 7.19 -1.35
CA ALA A 187 6.56 7.62 0.02
C ALA A 187 6.63 6.44 1.01
N LEU A 188 5.75 5.46 0.84
CA LEU A 188 5.70 4.26 1.67
C LEU A 188 6.94 3.39 1.46
N ASP A 189 7.34 3.17 0.20
CA ASP A 189 8.56 2.46 -0.16
C ASP A 189 9.79 3.15 0.42
N ALA A 190 9.86 4.48 0.32
CA ALA A 190 10.98 5.24 0.88
C ALA A 190 11.10 5.09 2.41
N GLU A 191 10.00 5.02 3.16
CA GLU A 191 10.04 4.76 4.59
C GLU A 191 10.39 3.30 4.92
N ASN A 192 9.87 2.35 4.16
CA ASN A 192 10.23 0.94 4.32
C ASN A 192 11.73 0.71 4.05
N ASP A 193 12.29 1.32 3.00
CA ASP A 193 13.71 1.23 2.70
C ASP A 193 14.57 1.84 3.81
N ARG A 194 14.17 3.00 4.35
CA ARG A 194 14.82 3.60 5.52
C ARG A 194 14.81 2.67 6.73
N ALA A 195 13.67 2.04 7.02
CA ALA A 195 13.53 1.11 8.13
C ALA A 195 14.42 -0.12 7.97
N GLN A 196 14.44 -0.74 6.78
CA GLN A 196 15.26 -1.92 6.51
C GLN A 196 16.77 -1.60 6.52
N GLN A 197 17.19 -0.41 6.05
CA GLN A 197 18.57 0.05 6.17
C GLN A 197 18.98 0.27 7.64
N ALA A 198 18.11 0.87 8.45
CA ALA A 198 18.37 1.03 9.88
C ALA A 198 18.50 -0.32 10.59
N GLN A 199 17.63 -1.28 10.26
CA GLN A 199 17.69 -2.66 10.77
C GLN A 199 19.01 -3.34 10.39
N LEU A 200 19.48 -3.18 9.15
CA LEU A 200 20.76 -3.73 8.71
C LEU A 200 21.93 -3.17 9.52
N GLN A 201 21.93 -1.85 9.77
CA GLN A 201 22.97 -1.20 10.59
C GLN A 201 22.92 -1.66 12.06
N ALA A 202 21.72 -1.87 12.61
CA ALA A 202 21.55 -2.39 13.96
C ALA A 202 22.09 -3.83 14.08
N LEU A 203 21.76 -4.70 13.11
CA LEU A 203 22.29 -6.07 13.03
C LEU A 203 23.82 -6.09 12.99
N GLU A 204 24.45 -5.25 12.16
CA GLU A 204 25.92 -5.21 12.09
C GLU A 204 26.55 -4.76 13.41
N LYS A 205 25.94 -3.79 14.11
CA LYS A 205 26.46 -3.27 15.39
C LYS A 205 26.28 -4.27 16.53
N GLN A 206 25.13 -4.94 16.61
CA GLN A 206 24.78 -5.83 17.72
C GLN A 206 25.37 -7.23 17.56
N GLU A 207 25.34 -7.77 16.35
CA GLU A 207 25.68 -9.17 16.08
C GLU A 207 26.89 -9.33 15.14
N GLY A 208 27.31 -8.25 14.48
CA GLY A 208 28.27 -8.32 13.38
C GLY A 208 27.65 -8.82 12.08
N ARG A 209 28.50 -9.19 11.13
CA ARG A 209 28.07 -9.66 9.80
C ARG A 209 27.70 -11.15 9.82
N THR A 210 26.58 -11.45 10.49
CA THR A 210 26.04 -12.80 10.59
C THR A 210 25.33 -13.23 9.29
N ARG A 211 24.85 -14.48 9.24
CA ARG A 211 23.99 -14.96 8.15
C ARG A 211 22.74 -14.07 8.00
N SER A 212 22.18 -13.59 9.11
CA SER A 212 21.00 -12.70 9.12
C SER A 212 21.32 -11.36 8.47
N TYR A 213 22.47 -10.77 8.79
CA TYR A 213 22.97 -9.56 8.12
C TYR A 213 23.09 -9.75 6.61
N TYR A 214 23.81 -10.78 6.15
CA TYR A 214 24.02 -10.99 4.71
C TYR A 214 22.72 -11.28 3.97
N ARG A 215 21.77 -11.99 4.60
CA ARG A 215 20.45 -12.19 4.02
C ARG A 215 19.72 -10.86 3.78
N LEU A 216 19.68 -9.98 4.77
CA LEU A 216 19.03 -8.68 4.63
C LEU A 216 19.76 -7.80 3.61
N ALA A 217 21.09 -7.73 3.67
CA ALA A 217 21.90 -6.97 2.72
C ALA A 217 21.66 -7.43 1.26
N MET A 218 21.61 -8.74 1.01
CA MET A 218 21.33 -9.26 -0.32
C MET A 218 19.93 -8.92 -0.82
N MET A 219 18.91 -8.92 0.05
CA MET A 219 17.54 -8.53 -0.34
C MET A 219 17.47 -7.04 -0.70
N LEU A 220 18.13 -6.19 0.08
CA LEU A 220 18.19 -4.74 -0.17
C LEU A 220 18.92 -4.43 -1.48
N GLU A 221 20.05 -5.09 -1.73
CA GLU A 221 20.79 -4.96 -3.00
C GLU A 221 19.96 -5.46 -4.19
N ALA A 222 19.27 -6.60 -4.03
CA ALA A 222 18.41 -7.12 -5.08
C ALA A 222 17.27 -6.15 -5.41
N LYS A 223 16.64 -5.53 -4.40
CA LYS A 223 15.62 -4.49 -4.60
C LYS A 223 16.20 -3.29 -5.35
N SER A 224 17.34 -2.76 -4.93
CA SER A 224 17.95 -1.60 -5.62
C SER A 224 18.30 -1.88 -7.08
N LEU A 225 18.58 -3.14 -7.44
CA LEU A 225 18.81 -3.53 -8.83
C LEU A 225 17.54 -3.63 -9.67
N MET A 226 16.38 -3.87 -9.04
CA MET A 226 15.07 -3.91 -9.71
C MET A 226 14.48 -2.52 -9.90
N ASP A 227 14.87 -1.57 -9.05
CA ASP A 227 14.40 -0.18 -9.07
C ASP A 227 15.24 0.73 -10.02
N LEU A 228 16.20 0.16 -10.76
CA LEU A 228 17.09 0.84 -11.74
C LEU A 228 16.48 1.01 -13.14
#